data_AF-A0AA50DYG9-F1
#
_entry.id   AF-A0AA50DYG9-F1
#
_cell.length_a   1.000
_cell.length_b   1.000
_cell.length_c   1.000
_cell.angle_alpha   90.00
_cell.angle_beta   90.00
_cell.angle_gamma   90.00
#
_symmetry.space_group_name_H-M   'P 1'
#
loop_
_entity.id
_entity.type
_entity.pdbx_description
1 polymer ?
#
loop_
_entity_poly.entity_id
_entity_poly.type
_entity_poly.pdbx_seq_one_letter_code
_entity_poly.pdbx_strand_id
1 'polypeptide(L)' 'MALGNGNISVGQTLPTLGSSASPHRGLTFNNLNLVLAENTRVQNLPFLDFAAAGQVTLNGTPQNLRPEGEIKLKGAR' A
#
# COMPACT_ATOMS: atom_id res chain seq x y z
N MET A 1 49.21 22.42 29.89
CA MET A 1 48.68 21.49 28.86
C MET A 1 47.37 22.06 28.37
N ALA A 2 47.33 22.41 27.08
CA ALA A 2 46.26 23.19 26.47
C ALA A 2 44.97 22.36 26.32
N LEU A 3 43.83 22.94 26.66
CA LEU A 3 42.52 22.43 26.25
C LEU A 3 42.02 23.36 25.14
N GLY A 4 41.96 22.82 23.94
CA GLY A 4 41.59 23.53 22.73
C GLY A 4 40.12 23.97 22.71
N ASN A 5 39.94 25.21 22.31
CA ASN A 5 38.99 25.74 21.32
C ASN A 5 37.75 24.87 21.00
N GLY A 6 36.65 25.17 21.70
CA GLY A 6 35.32 25.25 21.08
C GLY A 6 34.41 24.04 21.26
N ASN A 7 33.38 24.21 22.10
CA ASN A 7 32.12 23.50 21.94
C ASN A 7 31.09 24.50 21.41
N ILE A 8 30.68 24.32 20.15
CA ILE A 8 29.41 24.86 19.66
C ILE A 8 28.48 23.67 19.51
N SER A 9 27.64 23.46 20.52
CA SER A 9 26.49 22.57 20.41
C SER A 9 25.47 23.23 19.49
N VAL A 10 25.56 22.98 18.19
CA VAL A 10 24.42 23.17 17.31
C VAL A 10 23.48 22.01 17.61
N GLY A 11 22.38 22.31 18.30
CA GLY A 11 21.30 21.37 18.63
C GLY A 11 20.58 20.90 17.37
N GLN A 12 21.30 20.26 16.46
CA GLN A 12 20.72 19.53 15.35
C GLN A 12 20.52 18.11 15.85
N THR A 13 19.30 17.83 16.28
CA THR A 13 18.77 16.47 16.18
C THR A 13 19.15 15.95 14.79
N LEU A 14 19.94 14.87 14.74
CA LEU A 14 20.02 14.03 13.54
C LEU A 14 18.59 13.91 13.02
N PRO A 15 18.27 14.28 11.76
CA PRO A 15 16.95 14.03 11.23
C PRO A 15 16.75 12.53 11.33
N THR A 16 16.04 12.10 12.37
CA THR A 16 15.39 10.82 12.34
C THR A 16 14.51 10.96 11.11
N LEU A 17 14.74 10.09 10.13
CA LEU A 17 13.72 9.84 9.11
C LEU A 17 12.54 9.31 9.92
N GLY A 18 11.77 10.24 10.48
CA GLY A 18 10.53 9.96 11.17
C GLY A 18 9.79 9.06 10.24
N SER A 19 9.49 7.86 10.73
CA SER A 19 8.84 6.78 9.99
C SER A 19 7.91 7.42 8.99
N SER A 20 8.28 7.36 7.70
CA SER A 20 7.57 8.05 6.65
C SER A 20 6.22 7.35 6.52
N ALA A 21 5.27 7.75 7.37
CA ALA A 21 3.86 7.55 7.19
C ALA A 21 3.54 8.18 5.84
N SER A 22 3.61 7.33 4.82
CA SER A 22 3.50 7.73 3.43
C SER A 22 2.06 8.17 3.15
N PRO A 23 1.87 9.08 2.19
CA PRO A 23 1.12 10.33 2.37
C PRO A 23 -0.34 10.23 1.92
N HIS A 24 -1.09 9.22 2.37
CA HIS A 24 -2.52 9.19 2.06
C HIS A 24 -3.33 10.05 3.02
N ARG A 25 -2.93 11.32 3.19
CA ARG A 25 -3.78 12.33 3.82
C ARG A 25 -4.93 12.62 2.85
N GLY A 26 -6.02 11.87 2.96
CA GLY A 26 -7.27 12.11 2.23
C GLY A 26 -7.45 11.36 0.90
N LEU A 27 -6.63 10.35 0.57
CA LEU A 27 -6.90 9.54 -0.63
C LEU A 27 -8.24 8.83 -0.47
N THR A 28 -9.14 9.04 -1.43
CA THR A 28 -10.43 8.37 -1.52
C THR A 28 -10.60 7.89 -2.94
N PHE A 29 -10.93 6.61 -3.10
CA PHE A 29 -11.39 6.06 -4.37
C PHE A 29 -12.85 6.47 -4.57
N ASN A 30 -13.14 7.09 -5.71
CA ASN A 30 -14.49 7.39 -6.15
C ASN A 30 -14.70 6.70 -7.49
N ASN A 31 -15.48 5.62 -7.48
CA ASN A 31 -15.85 4.86 -8.67
C ASN A 31 -14.64 4.34 -9.46
N LEU A 32 -13.57 3.92 -8.77
CA LEU A 32 -12.43 3.31 -9.45
C LEU A 32 -12.81 1.92 -9.94
N ASN A 33 -12.95 1.74 -11.25
CA ASN A 33 -13.25 0.44 -11.84
C ASN A 33 -11.97 -0.38 -12.05
N LEU A 34 -11.87 -1.52 -11.38
CA LEU A 34 -10.83 -2.52 -11.57
C LEU A 34 -11.38 -3.67 -12.40
N VAL A 35 -10.73 -3.95 -13.53
CA VAL A 35 -11.07 -5.08 -14.40
C VAL A 35 -9.93 -6.11 -14.34
N LEU A 36 -10.25 -7.32 -13.92
CA LEU A 36 -9.37 -8.47 -13.97
C LEU A 36 -9.62 -9.20 -15.29
N ALA A 37 -8.62 -9.19 -16.16
CA ALA A 37 -8.65 -9.91 -17.42
C ALA A 37 -8.63 -11.43 -17.19
N GLU A 38 -8.91 -12.22 -18.23
CA GLU A 38 -9.17 -13.66 -18.11
C GLU A 38 -8.04 -14.50 -17.47
N ASN A 39 -6.81 -13.98 -17.48
CA ASN A 39 -5.61 -14.68 -17.01
C ASN A 39 -4.95 -13.98 -15.81
N THR A 40 -5.69 -13.15 -15.06
CA THR A 40 -5.17 -12.60 -13.81
C THR A 40 -5.01 -13.74 -12.80
N ARG A 41 -3.78 -13.98 -12.34
CA ARG A 41 -3.45 -15.05 -11.41
C ARG A 41 -3.43 -14.52 -9.99
N VAL A 42 -4.13 -15.18 -9.07
CA VAL A 42 -4.12 -14.85 -7.65
C VAL A 42 -3.40 -15.95 -6.91
N GLN A 43 -2.35 -15.58 -6.17
CA GLN A 43 -1.49 -16.53 -5.49
C GLN A 43 -1.34 -16.18 -4.02
N ASN A 44 -1.55 -17.18 -3.16
CA ASN A 44 -1.11 -17.17 -1.77
C ASN A 44 -0.48 -18.53 -1.51
N LEU A 45 0.78 -18.65 -1.94
CA LEU A 45 1.49 -19.92 -1.90
C LEU A 45 1.77 -20.35 -0.45
N PRO A 46 1.78 -21.66 -0.19
CA PRO A 46 1.56 -22.75 -1.15
C PRO A 46 0.08 -23.11 -1.37
N PHE A 47 -0.87 -22.43 -0.73
CA PHE A 47 -2.25 -22.93 -0.58
C PHE A 47 -3.23 -22.48 -1.65
N LEU A 48 -3.00 -21.34 -2.29
CA LEU A 48 -3.90 -20.77 -3.29
C LEU A 48 -3.13 -20.41 -4.55
N ASP A 49 -3.61 -20.95 -5.66
CA ASP A 49 -3.17 -20.60 -7.00
C ASP A 49 -4.34 -20.80 -7.97
N PHE A 50 -4.97 -19.70 -8.38
CA PHE A 50 -6.14 -19.75 -9.27
C PHE A 50 -6.14 -18.60 -10.26
N ALA A 51 -6.81 -18.81 -11.39
CA ALA A 51 -7.15 -17.75 -12.32
C ALA A 51 -8.39 -16.99 -11.82
N ALA A 52 -8.40 -15.68 -11.99
CA ALA A 52 -9.51 -14.81 -11.63
C ALA A 52 -9.83 -13.88 -12.80
N ALA A 53 -11.11 -13.60 -13.00
CA ALA A 53 -11.57 -12.64 -13.99
C ALA A 53 -12.83 -11.95 -13.48
N GLY A 54 -13.03 -10.68 -13.81
CA GLY A 54 -14.22 -9.95 -13.38
C GLY A 54 -14.00 -8.45 -13.28
N GLN A 55 -14.94 -7.79 -12.63
CA GLN A 55 -14.88 -6.35 -12.42
C GLN A 55 -15.31 -6.00 -10.99
N VAL A 56 -14.65 -5.01 -10.41
CA VAL A 56 -15.00 -4.45 -9.11
C VAL A 56 -14.87 -2.93 -9.16
N THR A 57 -15.87 -2.24 -8.67
CA THR A 57 -15.80 -0.80 -8.42
C THR A 57 -15.34 -0.58 -6.99
N LEU A 58 -14.30 0.21 -6.80
CA LEU A 58 -13.77 0.58 -5.49
C LEU A 58 -14.20 1.99 -5.12
N ASN A 59 -14.82 2.09 -3.94
CA ASN A 59 -15.16 3.35 -3.28
C ASN A 59 -14.53 3.43 -1.89
N GLY A 60 -14.46 4.64 -1.33
CA GLY A 60 -14.03 4.87 0.05
C GLY A 60 -12.52 5.09 0.19
N THR A 61 -12.02 5.01 1.42
CA THR A 61 -10.60 5.26 1.71
C THR A 61 -9.81 3.95 1.68
N PRO A 62 -8.47 3.99 1.57
CA PRO A 62 -7.64 2.80 1.70
C PRO A 62 -7.86 2.01 3.01
N GLN A 63 -8.29 2.66 4.09
CA GLN A 63 -8.59 2.02 5.38
C GLN A 63 -10.04 1.51 5.49
N ASN A 64 -10.93 1.93 4.59
CA ASN A 64 -12.34 1.56 4.57
C ASN A 64 -12.81 1.39 3.12
N LEU A 65 -12.24 0.39 2.45
CA LEU A 65 -12.57 0.04 1.08
C LEU A 65 -13.99 -0.53 1.02
N ARG A 66 -14.77 -0.05 0.04
CA ARG A 66 -16.12 -0.52 -0.26
C ARG A 66 -16.14 -1.06 -1.69
N PRO A 67 -15.73 -2.32 -1.90
CA PRO A 67 -15.77 -2.96 -3.20
C PRO A 67 -17.20 -3.39 -3.55
N GLU A 68 -17.60 -3.13 -4.79
CA GLU A 68 -18.89 -3.55 -5.36
C GLU A 68 -18.66 -4.21 -6.72
N GLY A 69 -19.12 -5.44 -6.91
CA GLY A 69 -18.95 -6.19 -8.15
C GLY A 69 -18.76 -7.68 -7.93
N GLU A 70 -18.24 -8.35 -8.95
CA GLU A 70 -18.06 -9.81 -8.94
C GLU A 70 -16.71 -10.18 -9.55
N ILE A 71 -15.96 -11.01 -8.82
CA ILE A 71 -14.76 -11.68 -9.32
C ILE A 71 -15.07 -13.18 -9.40
N LYS A 72 -14.94 -13.74 -10.60
CA LYS A 72 -15.09 -15.17 -10.85
C LYS A 72 -13.75 -15.86 -10.69
N LEU A 73 -13.73 -16.91 -9.87
CA LEU A 73 -12.57 -17.77 -9.71
C LEU A 73 -12.69 -18.94 -10.68
N LYS A 74 -11.64 -19.19 -11.46
CA LYS A 74 -11.54 -20.29 -12.42
C LYS A 74 -10.41 -21.21 -11.98
N GLY A 75 -10.77 -22.48 -11.72
CA GLY A 75 -9.84 -23.59 -11.51
C GLY A 75 -8.78 -23.35 -10.43
N ALA A 76 -9.00 -23.88 -9.22
CA ALA A 76 -7.88 -24.19 -8.33
C ALA A 76 -7.18 -25.43 -8.89
N ARG A 77 -5.85 -25.40 -9.01
CA ARG A 77 -5.04 -26.59 -9.29
C ARG A 77 -4.39 -27.10 -8.02
#